data_AF-A0A6I3KFY4-F1
#
_entry.id   AF-A0A6I3KFY4-F1
#
_cell.length_a   1.000
_cell.length_b   1.000
_cell.length_c   1.000
_cell.angle_alpha   90.00
_cell.angle_beta   90.00
_cell.angle_gamma   90.00
#
_symmetry.space_group_name_H-M   'P 1'
#
loop_
_entity.id
_entity.type
_entity.pdbx_description
1 polymer ?
#
loop_
_entity_poly.entity_id
_entity_poly.type
_entity_poly.pdbx_seq_one_letter_code
_entity_poly.pdbx_strand_id
1 'polypeptide(L)'
;MAKLFFASFVTIGLLLGMVCGVILAGLVYTDSVNLGFAITLTIIINAVIWLISPWISDWSLRWFNKLEFLDDAEVKTRYPAVHQLLHDVARDYSFSAPRIGLIPDRNPTAFTYGLLRSNARIVVTDGIFEFLNEDEQKAVVAHELGHIVNRDFIVMTAAGTLVQILYQVYAASIRSGRSGGKNKGGQALVGIAALVMYYVGIYLLYYLSRTREYLADAFSAERVEARHLASALVKVAYGIVKVEDDESTQSLLQSTRHMGVVDVKNARYSGLEAESDLGDPARASEAMLFDAHNPWARLIELNSTHPLTGMRISALGDIARQKAQSFPDYDLKAAAQRVRLDQGALWGQFWYELGILAVPLGLALLAALLGSWPLIPAAAAIGVLVTLPLRYPSGDARPVTVADLMTNPAASPVVGRLAQLTGKAIGRANPGFIAGEDVIYQDKTGLITADFRSMLGFIGDLFAGWRRVPKHLGQDGKLTGWFRRGMGGYVITKEMNSTAGTLRAQPYFWQAAVSVVVIAVSMVALLAGTGNVARQFGYETHHDTQRQEHHRHRRTVKAPDSSVTPDEADTATPEENSTPSEEGEPYPPQEQPQ
;
A
#
# COMPACT_ATOMS: atom_id res chain seq x y z
N MET A 1 24.92 -22.14 8.24
CA MET A 1 25.18 -21.48 9.53
C MET A 1 25.33 -19.96 9.40
N ALA A 2 26.51 -19.41 9.07
CA ALA A 2 26.76 -17.95 9.16
C ALA A 2 25.69 -17.04 8.52
N LYS A 3 25.18 -17.37 7.32
CA LYS A 3 24.10 -16.59 6.67
C LYS A 3 22.81 -16.53 7.50
N LEU A 4 22.42 -17.64 8.11
CA LEU A 4 21.22 -17.73 8.96
C LEU A 4 21.45 -17.01 10.29
N PHE A 5 22.63 -17.15 10.90
CA PHE A 5 22.97 -16.43 12.13
C PHE A 5 22.89 -14.92 11.93
N PHE A 6 23.42 -14.40 10.82
CA PHE A 6 23.31 -12.97 10.50
C PHE A 6 21.87 -12.54 10.18
N ALA A 7 21.12 -13.34 9.40
CA ALA A 7 19.71 -13.04 9.11
C ALA A 7 18.88 -12.96 10.40
N SER A 8 19.11 -13.88 11.34
CA SER A 8 18.54 -13.81 12.69
C SER A 8 19.04 -12.58 13.46
N PHE A 9 20.33 -12.24 13.43
CA PHE A 9 20.88 -11.07 14.11
C PHE A 9 20.26 -9.75 13.62
N VAL A 10 20.11 -9.56 12.30
CA VAL A 10 19.44 -8.37 11.73
C VAL A 10 17.94 -8.40 12.00
N THR A 11 17.28 -9.55 11.89
CA THR A 11 15.83 -9.64 12.21
C THR A 11 15.58 -9.32 13.69
N ILE A 12 16.39 -9.86 14.60
CA ILE A 12 16.36 -9.55 16.03
C ILE A 12 16.73 -8.08 16.26
N GLY A 13 17.70 -7.52 15.54
CA GLY A 13 18.08 -6.10 15.64
C GLY A 13 16.98 -5.14 15.18
N LEU A 14 16.24 -5.49 14.12
CA LEU A 14 15.10 -4.73 13.62
C LEU A 14 13.87 -4.87 14.54
N LEU A 15 13.60 -6.09 15.03
CA LEU A 15 12.55 -6.33 16.03
C LEU A 15 12.85 -5.62 17.34
N LEU A 16 14.11 -5.66 17.81
CA LEU A 16 14.57 -4.92 18.98
C LEU A 16 14.52 -3.41 18.74
N GLY A 17 14.87 -2.92 17.55
CA GLY A 17 14.75 -1.50 17.19
C GLY A 17 13.29 -1.03 17.19
N MET A 18 12.38 -1.83 16.64
CA MET A 18 10.93 -1.59 16.67
C MET A 18 10.40 -1.61 18.11
N VAL A 19 10.75 -2.65 18.89
CA VAL A 19 10.34 -2.80 20.29
C VAL A 19 10.91 -1.68 21.15
N CYS A 20 12.18 -1.30 20.99
CA CYS A 20 12.79 -0.16 21.68
C CYS A 20 12.18 1.18 21.22
N GLY A 21 11.74 1.32 19.97
CA GLY A 21 11.00 2.50 19.50
C GLY A 21 9.61 2.62 20.13
N VAL A 22 8.88 1.49 20.20
CA VAL A 22 7.57 1.41 20.88
C VAL A 22 7.72 1.57 22.39
N ILE A 23 8.78 1.01 23.00
CA ILE A 23 9.12 1.21 24.42
C ILE A 23 9.54 2.66 24.67
N LEU A 24 10.31 3.32 23.80
CA LEU A 24 10.69 4.73 23.98
C LEU A 24 9.45 5.64 23.88
N ALA A 25 8.59 5.42 22.89
CA ALA A 25 7.29 6.09 22.81
C ALA A 25 6.41 5.76 24.05
N GLY A 26 6.47 4.52 24.55
CA GLY A 26 5.82 4.05 25.77
C GLY A 26 6.33 4.72 27.05
N LEU A 27 7.64 4.91 27.19
CA LEU A 27 8.30 5.55 28.34
C LEU A 27 8.06 7.06 28.34
N VAL A 28 8.02 7.67 27.15
CA VAL A 28 7.52 9.05 26.95
C VAL A 28 6.00 9.13 27.22
N TYR A 29 5.26 8.03 27.02
CA TYR A 29 3.84 7.86 27.39
C TYR A 29 3.62 7.46 28.88
N THR A 30 4.68 7.17 29.66
CA THR A 30 4.59 6.95 31.13
C THR A 30 5.36 8.00 31.96
N ASP A 31 5.84 9.09 31.36
CA ASP A 31 6.75 10.09 31.98
C ASP A 31 8.08 9.53 32.48
N SER A 32 8.38 8.26 32.20
CA SER A 32 9.62 7.58 32.58
C SER A 32 10.83 8.06 31.77
N VAL A 33 10.59 8.68 30.61
CA VAL A 33 11.61 9.33 29.77
C VAL A 33 11.11 10.71 29.31
N ASN A 34 11.98 11.72 29.41
CA ASN A 34 11.70 13.09 28.96
C ASN A 34 11.64 13.19 27.42
N LEU A 35 10.68 13.94 26.88
CA LEU A 35 10.51 14.13 25.43
C LEU A 35 11.76 14.70 24.75
N GLY A 36 12.46 15.65 25.39
CA GLY A 36 13.71 16.21 24.87
C GLY A 36 14.79 15.13 24.74
N PHE A 37 14.93 14.26 25.74
CA PHE A 37 15.84 13.12 25.67
C PHE A 37 15.45 12.14 24.54
N ALA A 38 14.16 11.83 24.38
CA ALA A 38 13.70 10.92 23.32
C ALA A 38 13.97 11.48 21.92
N ILE A 39 13.74 12.77 21.69
CA ILE A 39 14.07 13.46 20.43
C ILE A 39 15.59 13.47 20.20
N THR A 40 16.39 13.84 21.21
CA THR A 40 17.86 13.82 21.12
C THR A 40 18.39 12.42 20.81
N LEU A 41 17.90 11.39 21.51
CA LEU A 41 18.27 10.00 21.27
C LEU A 41 17.88 9.54 19.86
N THR A 42 16.73 9.98 19.34
CA THR A 42 16.29 9.67 17.97
C THR A 42 17.17 10.31 16.92
N ILE A 43 17.56 11.58 17.11
CA ILE A 43 18.52 12.27 16.24
C ILE A 43 19.88 11.57 16.26
N ILE A 44 20.36 11.16 17.44
CA ILE A 44 21.62 10.40 17.58
C ILE A 44 21.52 9.04 16.89
N ILE A 45 20.45 8.27 17.10
CA ILE A 45 20.25 6.96 16.47
C ILE A 45 20.20 7.10 14.95
N ASN A 46 19.43 8.04 14.41
CA ASN A 46 19.35 8.25 12.97
C ASN A 46 20.68 8.74 12.38
N ALA A 47 21.42 9.60 13.09
CA ALA A 47 22.76 10.03 12.66
C ALA A 47 23.78 8.88 12.68
N VAL A 48 23.72 7.98 13.67
CA VAL A 48 24.56 6.78 13.73
C VAL A 48 24.19 5.78 12.63
N ILE A 49 22.91 5.52 12.40
CA ILE A 49 22.42 4.65 11.31
C ILE A 49 22.86 5.21 9.95
N TRP A 50 22.65 6.50 9.71
CA TRP A 50 23.11 7.18 8.49
C TRP A 50 24.63 7.05 8.33
N LEU A 51 25.40 7.30 9.40
CA LEU A 51 26.86 7.18 9.40
C LEU A 51 27.33 5.79 8.98
N ILE A 52 26.78 4.72 9.59
CA ILE A 52 27.22 3.35 9.31
C ILE A 52 26.58 2.74 8.04
N SER A 53 25.53 3.36 7.50
CA SER A 53 24.71 2.80 6.42
C SER A 53 25.48 2.31 5.19
N PRO A 54 26.54 2.97 4.66
CA PRO A 54 27.18 2.51 3.44
C PRO A 54 27.96 1.21 3.64
N TRP A 55 28.47 0.97 4.85
CA TRP A 55 29.16 -0.27 5.19
C TRP A 55 28.19 -1.43 5.45
N ILE A 56 26.99 -1.14 5.99
CA ILE A 56 25.91 -2.12 6.08
C ILE A 56 25.44 -2.52 4.67
N SER A 57 25.24 -1.55 3.77
CA SER A 57 24.86 -1.83 2.38
C SER A 57 25.94 -2.60 1.61
N ASP A 58 27.20 -2.16 1.66
CA ASP A 58 28.34 -2.88 1.07
C ASP A 58 28.37 -4.35 1.54
N TRP A 59 28.24 -4.58 2.85
CA TRP A 59 28.28 -5.91 3.44
C TRP A 59 27.07 -6.75 3.02
N SER A 60 25.87 -6.18 3.07
CA SER A 60 24.60 -6.87 2.79
C SER A 60 24.53 -7.33 1.34
N LEU A 61 24.80 -6.43 0.39
CA LEU A 61 24.72 -6.71 -1.04
C LEU A 61 25.80 -7.72 -1.49
N ARG A 62 27.01 -7.68 -0.90
CA ARG A 62 28.03 -8.73 -1.09
C ARG A 62 27.52 -10.09 -0.61
N TRP A 63 26.83 -10.11 0.53
CA TRP A 63 26.45 -11.34 1.22
C TRP A 63 25.21 -12.04 0.65
N PHE A 64 24.20 -11.27 0.21
CA PHE A 64 22.96 -11.77 -0.35
C PHE A 64 22.96 -11.80 -1.88
N ASN A 65 23.45 -10.74 -2.52
CA ASN A 65 23.34 -10.51 -3.97
C ASN A 65 24.66 -10.69 -4.73
N LYS A 66 25.73 -11.15 -4.07
CA LYS A 66 27.07 -11.34 -4.65
C LYS A 66 27.65 -10.07 -5.30
N LEU A 67 27.38 -8.89 -4.72
CA LEU A 67 27.93 -7.61 -5.20
C LEU A 67 29.47 -7.65 -5.27
N GLU A 68 30.01 -7.49 -6.47
CA GLU A 68 31.44 -7.30 -6.71
C GLU A 68 31.70 -5.84 -7.09
N PHE A 69 32.81 -5.26 -6.62
CA PHE A 69 33.17 -3.88 -6.97
C PHE A 69 34.26 -3.89 -8.02
N LEU A 70 33.99 -3.25 -9.16
CA LEU A 70 34.93 -3.12 -10.25
C LEU A 70 36.01 -2.10 -9.89
N ASP A 71 37.25 -2.36 -10.28
CA ASP A 71 38.34 -1.38 -10.16
C ASP A 71 38.27 -0.36 -11.30
N ASP A 72 38.83 0.84 -11.09
CA ASP A 72 38.69 1.96 -12.05
C ASP A 72 39.19 1.61 -13.46
N ALA A 73 40.32 0.90 -13.54
CA ALA A 73 40.88 0.41 -14.80
C ALA A 73 39.98 -0.64 -15.49
N GLU A 74 39.21 -1.41 -14.72
CA GLU A 74 38.25 -2.38 -15.25
C GLU A 74 37.00 -1.69 -15.76
N VAL A 75 36.44 -0.73 -15.02
CA VAL A 75 35.31 0.10 -15.49
C VAL A 75 35.71 0.82 -16.78
N LYS A 76 36.93 1.37 -16.86
CA LYS A 76 37.48 1.99 -18.07
C LYS A 76 37.59 1.04 -19.27
N THR A 77 37.89 -0.24 -19.02
CA THR A 77 38.11 -1.25 -20.06
C THR A 77 36.81 -1.88 -20.53
N ARG A 78 35.85 -2.13 -19.62
CA ARG A 78 34.55 -2.74 -19.92
C ARG A 78 33.50 -1.72 -20.40
N TYR A 79 33.49 -0.53 -19.81
CA TYR A 79 32.41 0.47 -19.96
C TYR A 79 32.96 1.90 -20.14
N PRO A 80 33.69 2.18 -21.25
CA PRO A 80 34.45 3.42 -21.41
C PRO A 80 33.60 4.70 -21.35
N ALA A 81 32.39 4.74 -21.95
CA ALA A 81 31.52 5.92 -21.88
C ALA A 81 30.97 6.17 -20.46
N VAL A 82 30.79 5.12 -19.65
CA VAL A 82 30.39 5.20 -18.25
C VAL A 82 31.58 5.68 -17.40
N HIS A 83 32.78 5.13 -17.61
CA HIS A 83 34.01 5.60 -16.96
C HIS A 83 34.24 7.09 -17.18
N GLN A 84 34.17 7.54 -18.43
CA GLN A 84 34.32 8.96 -18.76
C GLN A 84 33.28 9.82 -18.03
N LEU A 85 31.99 9.45 -18.08
CA LEU A 85 30.92 10.18 -17.40
C LEU A 85 31.18 10.32 -15.90
N LEU A 86 31.57 9.23 -15.23
CA LEU A 86 31.87 9.23 -13.79
C LEU A 86 33.00 10.22 -13.46
N HIS A 87 34.09 10.21 -14.24
CA HIS A 87 35.25 11.08 -14.01
C HIS A 87 35.02 12.54 -14.39
N ASP A 88 34.23 12.82 -15.43
CA ASP A 88 33.87 14.18 -15.82
C ASP A 88 32.92 14.81 -14.78
N VAL A 89 31.88 14.10 -14.33
CA VAL A 89 30.98 14.57 -13.25
C VAL A 89 31.72 14.72 -11.91
N ALA A 90 32.62 13.79 -11.57
CA ALA A 90 33.45 13.88 -10.36
C ALA A 90 34.33 15.14 -10.37
N ARG A 91 34.92 15.47 -11.54
CA ARG A 91 35.74 16.67 -11.74
C ARG A 91 34.91 17.96 -11.58
N ASP A 92 33.77 18.05 -12.27
CA ASP A 92 32.91 19.25 -12.28
C ASP A 92 32.44 19.65 -10.87
N TYR A 93 32.06 18.67 -10.05
CA TYR A 93 31.56 18.92 -8.69
C TYR A 93 32.62 18.71 -7.59
N SER A 94 33.90 18.57 -7.97
CA SER A 94 35.07 18.43 -7.08
C SER A 94 34.89 17.36 -6.00
N PHE A 95 34.61 16.12 -6.41
CA PHE A 95 34.56 14.95 -5.51
C PHE A 95 35.21 13.70 -6.14
N SER A 96 35.49 12.69 -5.34
CA SER A 96 36.06 11.42 -5.83
C SER A 96 35.05 10.63 -6.66
N ALA A 97 35.45 10.07 -7.80
CA ALA A 97 34.57 9.24 -8.64
C ALA A 97 33.90 8.11 -7.81
N PRO A 98 32.57 7.89 -7.92
CA PRO A 98 31.88 6.82 -7.21
C PRO A 98 32.40 5.45 -7.59
N ARG A 99 32.39 4.50 -6.63
CA ARG A 99 32.70 3.10 -6.95
C ARG A 99 31.53 2.48 -7.71
N ILE A 100 31.83 1.81 -8.83
CA ILE A 100 30.87 0.94 -9.53
C ILE A 100 30.89 -0.44 -8.89
N GLY A 101 29.69 -0.94 -8.56
CA GLY A 101 29.45 -2.31 -8.16
C GLY A 101 28.57 -3.03 -9.17
N LEU A 102 28.89 -4.30 -9.46
CA LEU A 102 28.16 -5.18 -10.35
C LEU A 102 27.48 -6.29 -9.54
N ILE A 103 26.20 -6.54 -9.84
CA ILE A 103 25.44 -7.68 -9.31
C ILE A 103 25.14 -8.65 -10.46
N PRO A 104 25.52 -9.95 -10.33
CA PRO A 104 25.25 -10.96 -11.36
C PRO A 104 23.79 -11.45 -11.30
N ASP A 105 22.89 -10.57 -11.76
CA ASP A 105 21.44 -10.75 -11.86
C ASP A 105 20.98 -10.18 -13.22
N ARG A 106 20.07 -10.87 -13.91
CA ARG A 106 19.60 -10.49 -15.25
C ARG A 106 18.49 -9.44 -15.24
N ASN A 107 17.88 -9.15 -14.10
CA ASN A 107 16.87 -8.10 -13.99
C ASN A 107 17.55 -6.73 -14.11
N PRO A 108 17.17 -5.87 -15.06
CA PRO A 108 17.78 -4.55 -15.18
C PRO A 108 17.44 -3.69 -13.97
N THR A 109 18.44 -3.32 -13.18
CA THR A 109 18.30 -2.44 -12.02
C THR A 109 19.63 -1.72 -11.78
N ALA A 110 19.55 -0.41 -11.58
CA ALA A 110 20.62 0.40 -11.01
C ALA A 110 20.10 1.11 -9.76
N PHE A 111 21.00 1.45 -8.84
CA PHE A 111 20.72 2.28 -7.66
C PHE A 111 22.02 2.83 -7.04
N THR A 112 21.93 3.94 -6.31
CA THR A 112 23.06 4.52 -5.58
C THR A 112 22.83 4.57 -4.06
N TYR A 113 23.93 4.46 -3.30
CA TYR A 113 23.94 4.67 -1.85
C TYR A 113 25.27 5.25 -1.38
N GLY A 114 25.25 5.98 -0.26
CA GLY A 114 26.45 6.53 0.35
C GLY A 114 26.16 7.50 1.50
N LEU A 115 27.24 7.98 2.12
CA LEU A 115 27.16 9.00 3.19
C LEU A 115 27.22 10.42 2.62
N LEU A 116 28.20 10.63 1.74
CA LEU A 116 28.66 11.89 1.16
C LEU A 116 29.08 11.62 -0.29
N ARG A 117 29.21 12.65 -1.13
CA ARG A 117 29.61 12.50 -2.54
C ARG A 117 30.89 11.67 -2.72
N SER A 118 31.92 11.96 -1.92
CA SER A 118 33.22 11.25 -1.88
C SER A 118 33.16 9.82 -1.32
N ASN A 119 31.99 9.34 -0.90
CA ASN A 119 31.77 8.01 -0.34
C ASN A 119 30.54 7.32 -1.00
N ALA A 120 30.17 7.72 -2.21
CA ALA A 120 29.06 7.12 -2.94
C ALA A 120 29.48 5.83 -3.67
N ARG A 121 28.52 4.90 -3.77
CA ARG A 121 28.55 3.72 -4.64
C ARG A 121 27.42 3.86 -5.65
N ILE A 122 27.64 3.41 -6.88
CA ILE A 122 26.57 3.13 -7.84
C ILE A 122 26.62 1.63 -8.10
N VAL A 123 25.48 0.96 -7.96
CA VAL A 123 25.34 -0.47 -8.22
C VAL A 123 24.48 -0.66 -9.45
N VAL A 124 24.91 -1.57 -10.32
CA VAL A 124 24.23 -1.99 -11.56
C VAL A 124 24.16 -3.51 -11.60
N THR A 125 23.12 -4.05 -12.21
CA THR A 125 23.01 -5.49 -12.50
C THR A 125 23.54 -5.84 -13.89
N ASP A 126 23.89 -7.11 -14.13
CA ASP A 126 24.16 -7.61 -15.50
C ASP A 126 22.98 -7.31 -16.45
N GLY A 127 21.75 -7.33 -15.94
CA GLY A 127 20.54 -6.93 -16.67
C GLY A 127 20.58 -5.53 -17.28
N ILE A 128 21.25 -4.56 -16.65
CA ILE A 128 21.45 -3.21 -17.25
C ILE A 128 22.24 -3.33 -18.56
N PHE A 129 23.19 -4.27 -18.66
CA PHE A 129 23.99 -4.51 -19.85
C PHE A 129 23.33 -5.49 -20.85
N GLU A 130 22.40 -6.33 -20.40
CA GLU A 130 21.58 -7.18 -21.28
C GLU A 130 20.49 -6.39 -22.03
N PHE A 131 19.83 -5.43 -21.36
CA PHE A 131 18.65 -4.75 -21.91
C PHE A 131 18.91 -3.37 -22.53
N LEU A 132 19.98 -2.66 -22.15
CA LEU A 132 20.24 -1.27 -22.57
C LEU A 132 21.45 -1.15 -23.49
N ASN A 133 21.42 -0.19 -24.43
CA ASN A 133 22.59 0.20 -25.22
C ASN A 133 23.52 1.17 -24.44
N GLU A 134 24.72 1.45 -24.98
CA GLU A 134 25.74 2.25 -24.26
C GLU A 134 25.26 3.64 -23.83
N ASP A 135 24.49 4.35 -24.67
CA ASP A 135 23.92 5.65 -24.30
C ASP A 135 22.81 5.55 -23.25
N GLU A 136 22.00 4.48 -23.29
CA GLU A 136 20.96 4.20 -22.29
C GLU A 136 21.57 3.81 -20.94
N GLN A 137 22.63 2.98 -20.93
CA GLN A 137 23.44 2.68 -19.74
C GLN A 137 24.06 3.96 -19.17
N LYS A 138 24.64 4.81 -20.03
CA LYS A 138 25.21 6.10 -19.67
C LYS A 138 24.16 7.06 -19.09
N ALA A 139 22.94 7.07 -19.64
CA ALA A 139 21.83 7.86 -19.11
C ALA A 139 21.37 7.36 -17.73
N VAL A 140 21.28 6.05 -17.52
CA VAL A 140 20.99 5.46 -16.20
C VAL A 140 22.07 5.85 -15.19
N VAL A 141 23.36 5.68 -15.51
CA VAL A 141 24.44 6.08 -14.58
C VAL A 141 24.49 7.61 -14.38
N ALA A 142 24.05 8.42 -15.35
CA ALA A 142 23.89 9.86 -15.18
C ALA A 142 22.76 10.21 -14.19
N HIS A 143 21.63 9.50 -14.24
CA HIS A 143 20.54 9.63 -13.27
C HIS A 143 21.01 9.27 -11.85
N GLU A 144 21.72 8.14 -11.67
CA GLU A 144 22.34 7.74 -10.39
C GLU A 144 23.34 8.78 -9.86
N LEU A 145 24.19 9.33 -10.73
CA LEU A 145 25.08 10.44 -10.41
C LEU A 145 24.31 11.70 -9.98
N GLY A 146 23.11 11.91 -10.49
CA GLY A 146 22.20 12.99 -10.09
C GLY A 146 21.87 12.94 -8.61
N HIS A 147 21.52 11.78 -8.05
CA HIS A 147 21.26 11.63 -6.61
C HIS A 147 22.52 11.86 -5.75
N ILE A 148 23.70 11.49 -6.24
CA ILE A 148 24.98 11.74 -5.57
C ILE A 148 25.26 13.25 -5.55
N VAL A 149 25.19 13.90 -6.72
CA VAL A 149 25.39 15.35 -6.88
C VAL A 149 24.40 16.12 -6.00
N ASN A 150 23.11 15.76 -6.03
CA ASN A 150 22.06 16.45 -5.28
C ASN A 150 22.03 16.12 -3.77
N ARG A 151 22.84 15.13 -3.31
CA ARG A 151 23.04 14.69 -1.91
C ARG A 151 21.82 14.03 -1.25
N ASP A 152 21.11 13.22 -2.02
CA ASP A 152 19.80 12.65 -1.70
C ASP A 152 19.77 11.87 -0.38
N PHE A 153 20.83 11.10 -0.11
CA PHE A 153 20.99 10.34 1.13
C PHE A 153 20.78 11.23 2.38
N ILE A 154 21.38 12.42 2.40
CA ILE A 154 21.28 13.35 3.54
C ILE A 154 19.90 14.01 3.58
N VAL A 155 19.39 14.45 2.42
CA VAL A 155 18.11 15.14 2.28
C VAL A 155 16.96 14.25 2.75
N MET A 156 16.93 12.99 2.32
CA MET A 156 15.88 12.03 2.67
C MET A 156 16.00 11.56 4.13
N THR A 157 17.22 11.32 4.65
CA THR A 157 17.43 11.03 6.08
C THR A 157 16.95 12.18 6.98
N ALA A 158 17.26 13.42 6.63
CA ALA A 158 16.83 14.58 7.41
C ALA A 158 15.31 14.75 7.39
N ALA A 159 14.69 14.66 6.20
CA ALA A 159 13.24 14.75 6.06
C ALA A 159 12.50 13.63 6.81
N GLY A 160 12.95 12.37 6.71
CA GLY A 160 12.39 11.25 7.46
C GLY A 160 12.50 11.42 8.99
N THR A 161 13.63 11.97 9.46
CA THR A 161 13.83 12.27 10.89
C THR A 161 12.83 13.31 11.41
N LEU A 162 12.51 14.35 10.63
CA LEU A 162 11.49 15.34 11.00
C LEU A 162 10.10 14.71 11.13
N VAL A 163 9.72 13.81 10.21
CA VAL A 163 8.44 13.07 10.29
C VAL A 163 8.41 12.17 11.53
N GLN A 164 9.49 11.48 11.84
CA GLN A 164 9.60 10.63 13.04
C GLN A 164 9.45 11.43 14.35
N ILE A 165 9.98 12.66 14.42
CA ILE A 165 9.84 13.55 15.57
C ILE A 165 8.36 13.95 15.79
N LEU A 166 7.59 14.21 14.72
CA LEU A 166 6.16 14.54 14.84
C LEU A 166 5.35 13.42 15.51
N TYR A 167 5.67 12.16 15.20
CA TYR A 167 5.05 11.00 15.87
C TYR A 167 5.37 10.93 17.37
N GLN A 168 6.57 11.33 17.78
CA GLN A 168 6.97 11.36 19.20
C GLN A 168 6.28 12.49 19.97
N VAL A 169 6.11 13.66 19.34
CA VAL A 169 5.32 14.77 19.90
C VAL A 169 3.85 14.35 20.08
N TYR A 170 3.28 13.63 19.12
CA TYR A 170 1.95 13.03 19.23
C TYR A 170 1.84 12.08 20.44
N ALA A 171 2.75 11.10 20.55
CA ALA A 171 2.75 10.10 21.63
C ALA A 171 2.86 10.74 23.03
N ALA A 172 3.74 11.75 23.17
CA ALA A 172 3.89 12.51 24.41
C ALA A 172 2.62 13.31 24.78
N SER A 173 1.96 13.89 23.78
CA SER A 173 0.85 14.82 23.99
C SER A 173 -0.42 14.10 24.48
N ILE A 174 -0.78 12.95 23.89
CA ILE A 174 -1.97 12.18 24.30
C ILE A 174 -1.91 11.75 25.78
N ARG A 175 -0.73 11.37 26.28
CA ARG A 175 -0.53 11.10 27.71
C ARG A 175 -0.95 12.27 28.57
N SER A 176 -0.41 13.45 28.27
CA SER A 176 -0.53 14.62 29.15
C SER A 176 -1.97 15.11 29.30
N GLY A 177 -2.79 15.02 28.24
CA GLY A 177 -4.24 15.27 28.31
C GLY A 177 -5.02 14.26 29.19
N ARG A 178 -4.45 13.10 29.49
CA ARG A 178 -5.07 12.04 30.32
C ARG A 178 -4.75 12.19 31.82
N SER A 179 -3.59 12.76 32.16
CA SER A 179 -3.17 12.95 33.56
C SER A 179 -3.64 14.28 34.16
N GLY A 180 -4.67 14.21 35.02
CA GLY A 180 -4.89 15.16 36.13
C GLY A 180 -5.15 16.64 35.82
N GLY A 181 -4.15 17.37 35.34
CA GLY A 181 -3.96 18.82 35.49
C GLY A 181 -4.86 19.77 34.71
N LYS A 182 -4.63 21.08 34.87
CA LYS A 182 -5.48 22.17 34.36
C LYS A 182 -5.45 22.37 32.82
N ASN A 183 -4.43 21.87 32.10
CA ASN A 183 -4.18 22.23 30.69
C ASN A 183 -4.55 21.15 29.66
N LYS A 184 -5.37 20.15 30.03
CA LYS A 184 -5.69 18.96 29.20
C LYS A 184 -6.11 19.28 27.77
N GLY A 185 -6.96 20.30 27.58
CA GLY A 185 -7.49 20.66 26.26
C GLY A 185 -6.41 21.10 25.27
N GLY A 186 -5.48 21.95 25.69
CA GLY A 186 -4.37 22.41 24.85
C GLY A 186 -3.40 21.28 24.51
N GLN A 187 -3.14 20.38 25.46
CA GLN A 187 -2.28 19.22 25.26
C GLN A 187 -2.90 18.18 24.31
N ALA A 188 -4.20 17.90 24.43
CA ALA A 188 -4.92 17.05 23.48
C ALA A 188 -4.91 17.65 22.06
N LEU A 189 -5.09 18.97 21.94
CA LEU A 189 -5.04 19.68 20.66
C LEU A 189 -3.64 19.60 20.01
N VAL A 190 -2.56 19.79 20.77
CA VAL A 190 -1.18 19.62 20.27
C VAL A 190 -0.94 18.18 19.80
N GLY A 191 -1.48 17.17 20.51
CA GLY A 191 -1.40 15.77 20.07
C GLY A 191 -2.11 15.52 18.75
N ILE A 192 -3.36 15.97 18.62
CA ILE A 192 -4.13 15.84 17.37
C ILE A 192 -3.43 16.56 16.22
N ALA A 193 -2.93 17.78 16.45
CA ALA A 193 -2.16 18.53 15.47
C ALA A 193 -0.88 17.79 15.05
N ALA A 194 -0.13 17.23 16.00
CA ALA A 194 1.08 16.45 15.71
C ALA A 194 0.78 15.16 14.91
N LEU A 195 -0.36 14.50 15.15
CA LEU A 195 -0.79 13.34 14.35
C LEU A 195 -1.15 13.73 12.91
N VAL A 196 -1.91 14.81 12.74
CA VAL A 196 -2.26 15.34 11.41
C VAL A 196 -0.99 15.76 10.66
N MET A 197 -0.08 16.48 11.32
CA MET A 197 1.20 16.87 10.74
C MET A 197 2.12 15.68 10.45
N TYR A 198 2.07 14.60 11.23
CA TYR A 198 2.78 13.34 10.94
C TYR A 198 2.29 12.72 9.62
N TYR A 199 0.97 12.56 9.44
CA TYR A 199 0.42 12.03 8.20
C TYR A 199 0.69 12.95 6.99
N VAL A 200 0.53 14.27 7.14
CA VAL A 200 0.94 15.25 6.12
C VAL A 200 2.44 15.12 5.82
N GLY A 201 3.27 14.92 6.84
CA GLY A 201 4.71 14.70 6.72
C GLY A 201 5.09 13.47 5.90
N ILE A 202 4.34 12.36 6.01
CA ILE A 202 4.53 11.18 5.15
C ILE A 202 4.28 11.53 3.67
N TYR A 203 3.17 12.21 3.37
CA TYR A 203 2.87 12.60 1.98
C TYR A 203 3.85 13.66 1.45
N LEU A 204 4.35 14.57 2.28
CA LEU A 204 5.42 15.50 1.93
C LEU A 204 6.76 14.78 1.69
N LEU A 205 7.07 13.72 2.45
CA LEU A 205 8.26 12.89 2.24
C LEU A 205 8.17 12.11 0.92
N TYR A 206 7.00 11.56 0.58
CA TYR A 206 6.77 10.91 -0.72
C TYR A 206 6.85 11.92 -1.88
N TYR A 207 6.25 13.12 -1.73
CA TYR A 207 6.37 14.18 -2.72
C TYR A 207 7.83 14.66 -2.89
N LEU A 208 8.59 14.79 -1.80
CA LEU A 208 10.02 15.09 -1.84
C LEU A 208 10.79 14.00 -2.60
N SER A 209 10.51 12.72 -2.32
CA SER A 209 11.08 11.57 -3.03
C SER A 209 10.83 11.68 -4.54
N ARG A 210 9.57 11.92 -4.97
CA ARG A 210 9.25 12.10 -6.40
C ARG A 210 9.91 13.34 -7.00
N THR A 211 10.09 14.40 -6.22
CA THR A 211 10.85 15.60 -6.64
C THR A 211 12.33 15.29 -6.82
N ARG A 212 12.92 14.34 -6.08
CA ARG A 212 14.29 13.88 -6.28
C ARG A 212 14.47 13.16 -7.61
N GLU A 213 13.55 12.27 -7.95
CA GLU A 213 13.53 11.57 -9.25
C GLU A 213 13.57 12.56 -10.42
N TYR A 214 12.70 13.58 -10.40
CA TYR A 214 12.69 14.62 -11.44
C TYR A 214 13.99 15.46 -11.49
N LEU A 215 14.70 15.64 -10.37
CA LEU A 215 16.01 16.31 -10.35
C LEU A 215 17.14 15.41 -10.88
N ALA A 216 17.08 14.10 -10.64
CA ALA A 216 18.01 13.12 -11.19
C ALA A 216 17.78 12.92 -12.70
N ASP A 217 16.51 12.87 -13.14
CA ASP A 217 16.11 12.86 -14.56
C ASP A 217 16.62 14.12 -15.29
N ALA A 218 16.44 15.30 -14.69
CA ALA A 218 16.91 16.56 -15.25
C ALA A 218 18.44 16.64 -15.35
N PHE A 219 19.16 16.13 -14.35
CA PHE A 219 20.62 16.04 -14.35
C PHE A 219 21.11 15.01 -15.39
N SER A 220 20.47 13.86 -15.52
CA SER A 220 20.75 12.90 -16.59
C SER A 220 20.59 13.56 -17.97
N ALA A 221 19.49 14.27 -18.17
CA ALA A 221 19.21 15.02 -19.40
C ALA A 221 20.15 16.24 -19.61
N GLU A 222 21.03 16.57 -18.66
CA GLU A 222 22.14 17.51 -18.80
C GLU A 222 23.42 16.83 -19.32
N ARG A 223 23.64 15.56 -18.99
CA ARG A 223 24.85 14.80 -19.33
C ARG A 223 24.70 13.87 -20.55
N VAL A 224 23.46 13.51 -20.89
CA VAL A 224 23.06 12.64 -22.01
C VAL A 224 21.76 13.18 -22.61
N GLU A 225 21.43 12.89 -23.88
CA GLU A 225 20.14 13.31 -24.44
C GLU A 225 18.97 12.62 -23.73
N ALA A 226 17.91 13.38 -23.40
CA ALA A 226 16.83 12.89 -22.54
C ALA A 226 16.08 11.66 -23.09
N ARG A 227 16.11 11.44 -24.42
CA ARG A 227 15.52 10.26 -25.08
C ARG A 227 16.15 8.94 -24.62
N HIS A 228 17.43 8.94 -24.24
CA HIS A 228 18.11 7.72 -23.79
C HIS A 228 17.64 7.28 -22.41
N LEU A 229 17.41 8.21 -21.47
CA LEU A 229 16.80 7.86 -20.18
C LEU A 229 15.34 7.41 -20.38
N ALA A 230 14.58 8.08 -21.26
CA ALA A 230 13.21 7.67 -21.56
C ALA A 230 13.14 6.24 -22.12
N SER A 231 13.99 5.90 -23.09
CA SER A 231 14.11 4.53 -23.63
C SER A 231 14.57 3.53 -22.56
N ALA A 232 15.54 3.91 -21.72
CA ALA A 232 16.01 3.08 -20.61
C ALA A 232 14.89 2.75 -19.61
N LEU A 233 14.06 3.72 -19.22
CA LEU A 233 12.93 3.50 -18.30
C LEU A 233 11.96 2.42 -18.84
N VAL A 234 11.65 2.45 -20.13
CA VAL A 234 10.75 1.46 -20.77
C VAL A 234 11.39 0.09 -20.86
N LYS A 235 12.68 0.02 -21.22
CA LYS A 235 13.44 -1.23 -21.33
C LYS A 235 13.72 -1.88 -19.97
N VAL A 236 13.96 -1.07 -18.92
CA VAL A 236 14.08 -1.51 -17.53
C VAL A 236 12.75 -2.12 -17.06
N ALA A 237 11.63 -1.43 -17.30
CA ALA A 237 10.30 -1.95 -16.98
C ALA A 237 10.01 -3.28 -17.68
N TYR A 238 10.31 -3.37 -18.98
CA TYR A 238 10.18 -4.63 -19.74
C TYR A 238 11.05 -5.76 -19.19
N GLY A 239 12.33 -5.51 -18.91
CA GLY A 239 13.23 -6.57 -18.43
C GLY A 239 12.82 -7.13 -17.07
N ILE A 240 12.28 -6.30 -16.18
CA ILE A 240 11.70 -6.71 -14.89
C ILE A 240 10.44 -7.61 -15.02
N VAL A 241 9.84 -7.68 -16.21
CA VAL A 241 8.74 -8.60 -16.55
C VAL A 241 9.22 -9.81 -17.34
N LYS A 242 10.21 -9.63 -18.22
CA LYS A 242 10.74 -10.68 -19.10
C LYS A 242 11.61 -11.72 -18.39
N VAL A 243 12.39 -11.29 -17.38
CA VAL A 243 13.29 -12.19 -16.65
C VAL A 243 12.48 -13.07 -15.70
N GLU A 244 12.77 -14.36 -15.68
CA GLU A 244 12.08 -15.31 -14.81
C GLU A 244 12.38 -15.02 -13.33
N ASP A 245 11.31 -14.95 -12.52
CA ASP A 245 11.39 -14.68 -11.08
C ASP A 245 11.97 -15.88 -10.31
N ASP A 246 13.28 -15.85 -10.00
CA ASP A 246 13.86 -16.65 -8.93
C ASP A 246 13.76 -15.94 -7.56
N GLU A 247 13.92 -16.69 -6.46
CA GLU A 247 13.78 -16.14 -5.10
C GLU A 247 14.82 -15.04 -4.76
N SER A 248 16.02 -15.13 -5.33
CA SER A 248 17.08 -14.13 -5.13
C SER A 248 16.88 -12.89 -6.01
N THR A 249 16.41 -13.08 -7.26
CA THR A 249 15.85 -12.04 -8.14
C THR A 249 14.77 -11.23 -7.41
N GLN A 250 13.72 -11.89 -6.91
CA GLN A 250 12.62 -11.19 -6.22
C GLN A 250 13.09 -10.50 -4.94
N SER A 251 14.01 -11.11 -4.20
CA SER A 251 14.59 -10.52 -2.98
C SER A 251 15.42 -9.26 -3.28
N LEU A 252 16.24 -9.26 -4.34
CA LEU A 252 16.93 -8.06 -4.82
C LEU A 252 15.92 -6.97 -5.16
N LEU A 253 14.99 -7.25 -6.08
CA LEU A 253 14.00 -6.30 -6.57
C LEU A 253 13.13 -5.69 -5.45
N GLN A 254 12.67 -6.47 -4.48
CA GLN A 254 11.85 -5.93 -3.37
C GLN A 254 12.67 -5.16 -2.33
N SER A 255 13.94 -5.52 -2.10
CA SER A 255 14.81 -4.80 -1.16
C SER A 255 15.35 -3.48 -1.73
N THR A 256 15.70 -3.43 -3.02
CA THR A 256 16.17 -2.22 -3.72
C THR A 256 15.05 -1.34 -4.25
N ARG A 257 13.77 -1.76 -4.18
CA ARG A 257 12.59 -1.07 -4.73
C ARG A 257 12.44 0.43 -4.40
N HIS A 258 13.08 0.89 -3.33
CA HIS A 258 13.03 2.26 -2.82
C HIS A 258 14.24 3.12 -3.21
N MET A 259 15.19 2.56 -3.96
CA MET A 259 16.41 3.21 -4.47
C MET A 259 16.62 2.96 -5.98
N GLY A 260 15.90 2.00 -6.56
CA GLY A 260 16.09 1.61 -7.96
C GLY A 260 15.36 2.52 -8.94
N VAL A 261 15.99 2.78 -10.10
CA VAL A 261 15.53 3.66 -11.19
C VAL A 261 14.02 3.59 -11.50
N VAL A 262 13.36 2.44 -11.30
CA VAL A 262 11.89 2.30 -11.41
C VAL A 262 11.37 1.47 -10.23
N ASP A 263 10.29 1.91 -9.54
CA ASP A 263 9.62 1.07 -8.53
C ASP A 263 9.10 -0.21 -9.20
N VAL A 264 9.52 -1.37 -8.69
CA VAL A 264 9.25 -2.69 -9.28
C VAL A 264 7.75 -2.98 -9.48
N LYS A 265 6.84 -2.38 -8.70
CA LYS A 265 5.40 -2.53 -8.93
C LYS A 265 4.96 -1.76 -10.18
N ASN A 266 5.39 -0.51 -10.30
CA ASN A 266 5.13 0.32 -11.48
C ASN A 266 5.82 -0.28 -12.71
N ALA A 267 7.08 -0.72 -12.55
CA ALA A 267 7.87 -1.40 -13.58
C ALA A 267 7.17 -2.65 -14.11
N ARG A 268 6.55 -3.49 -13.27
CA ARG A 268 5.81 -4.66 -13.74
C ARG A 268 4.58 -4.27 -14.54
N TYR A 269 3.85 -3.24 -14.14
CA TYR A 269 2.69 -2.78 -14.91
C TYR A 269 3.09 -2.11 -16.24
N SER A 270 4.02 -1.14 -16.22
CA SER A 270 4.58 -0.54 -17.44
C SER A 270 5.33 -1.55 -18.31
N GLY A 271 5.86 -2.63 -17.74
CA GLY A 271 6.59 -3.69 -18.42
C GLY A 271 5.70 -4.68 -19.15
N LEU A 272 4.52 -5.01 -18.58
CA LEU A 272 3.47 -5.77 -19.27
C LEU A 272 2.86 -4.96 -20.43
N GLU A 273 2.79 -3.64 -20.29
CA GLU A 273 2.44 -2.69 -21.36
C GLU A 273 3.56 -2.54 -22.40
N ALA A 274 4.83 -2.65 -22.01
CA ALA A 274 5.95 -2.62 -22.96
C ALA A 274 6.06 -3.94 -23.73
N GLU A 275 5.93 -5.09 -23.05
CA GLU A 275 5.96 -6.42 -23.66
C GLU A 275 4.95 -6.56 -24.81
N SER A 276 3.81 -5.86 -24.75
CA SER A 276 2.79 -5.92 -25.80
C SER A 276 3.16 -5.22 -27.10
N ASP A 277 3.95 -4.14 -27.03
CA ASP A 277 4.11 -3.21 -28.14
C ASP A 277 5.55 -2.67 -28.30
N LEU A 278 6.59 -3.42 -27.88
CA LEU A 278 8.01 -3.06 -28.08
C LEU A 278 8.45 -2.87 -29.55
N GLY A 279 7.63 -3.29 -30.52
CA GLY A 279 7.82 -2.98 -31.94
C GLY A 279 7.26 -1.62 -32.37
N ASP A 280 6.43 -0.97 -31.54
CA ASP A 280 5.74 0.29 -31.83
C ASP A 280 5.82 1.27 -30.64
N PRO A 281 6.89 2.09 -30.56
CA PRO A 281 7.04 3.14 -29.55
C PRO A 281 5.88 4.15 -29.54
N ALA A 282 5.18 4.31 -30.67
CA ALA A 282 4.03 5.20 -30.77
C ALA A 282 2.85 4.68 -29.94
N ARG A 283 2.66 3.36 -29.81
CA ARG A 283 1.66 2.74 -28.92
C ARG A 283 2.05 2.74 -27.45
N ALA A 284 3.32 2.47 -27.13
CA ALA A 284 3.83 2.61 -25.77
C ALA A 284 3.57 4.04 -25.23
N SER A 285 3.77 5.04 -26.09
CA SER A 285 3.42 6.44 -25.80
C SER A 285 1.92 6.68 -25.55
N GLU A 286 1.02 5.93 -26.22
CA GLU A 286 -0.44 6.02 -26.00
C GLU A 286 -0.86 5.34 -24.69
N ALA A 287 -0.26 4.19 -24.34
CA ALA A 287 -0.49 3.53 -23.06
C ALA A 287 -0.12 4.43 -21.87
N MET A 288 0.98 5.19 -22.00
CA MET A 288 1.45 6.15 -20.99
C MET A 288 0.63 7.46 -20.89
N LEU A 289 -0.37 7.68 -21.75
CA LEU A 289 -1.23 8.86 -21.65
C LEU A 289 -2.09 8.88 -20.38
N PHE A 290 -2.42 7.70 -19.83
CA PHE A 290 -3.09 7.59 -18.54
C PHE A 290 -2.23 8.19 -17.43
N ASP A 291 -0.98 7.77 -17.30
CA ASP A 291 -0.03 8.28 -16.30
C ASP A 291 0.08 9.80 -16.35
N ALA A 292 0.31 10.36 -17.54
CA ALA A 292 0.56 11.80 -17.69
C ALA A 292 -0.67 12.69 -17.51
N HIS A 293 -1.86 12.21 -17.89
CA HIS A 293 -3.05 13.06 -18.04
C HIS A 293 -4.27 12.66 -17.22
N ASN A 294 -4.43 11.40 -16.79
CA ASN A 294 -5.62 10.98 -16.06
C ASN A 294 -5.57 11.48 -14.59
N PRO A 295 -6.61 12.16 -14.08
CA PRO A 295 -6.63 12.62 -12.69
C PRO A 295 -6.49 11.49 -11.65
N TRP A 296 -6.96 10.27 -11.95
CA TRP A 296 -6.75 9.11 -11.08
C TRP A 296 -5.28 8.73 -10.97
N ALA A 297 -4.50 8.80 -12.05
CA ALA A 297 -3.08 8.50 -12.02
C ALA A 297 -2.33 9.40 -11.02
N ARG A 298 -2.68 10.69 -10.97
CA ARG A 298 -2.15 11.67 -9.99
C ARG A 298 -2.55 11.35 -8.55
N LEU A 299 -3.79 10.90 -8.32
CA LEU A 299 -4.25 10.49 -6.99
C LEU A 299 -3.57 9.20 -6.51
N ILE A 300 -3.36 8.26 -7.44
CA ILE A 300 -2.66 7.00 -7.21
C ILE A 300 -1.18 7.26 -6.87
N GLU A 301 -0.52 8.15 -7.61
CA GLU A 301 0.88 8.56 -7.41
C GLU A 301 1.15 9.10 -5.99
N LEU A 302 0.15 9.68 -5.30
CA LEU A 302 0.31 10.19 -3.93
C LEU A 302 0.83 9.12 -2.94
N ASN A 303 0.55 7.84 -3.18
CA ASN A 303 0.98 6.72 -2.34
C ASN A 303 2.27 6.03 -2.85
N SER A 304 2.96 6.62 -3.83
CA SER A 304 4.21 6.13 -4.40
C SER A 304 5.40 7.04 -4.04
N THR A 305 6.57 6.45 -3.78
CA THR A 305 7.84 7.17 -3.59
C THR A 305 8.49 7.59 -4.91
N HIS A 306 8.18 6.89 -5.99
CA HIS A 306 8.63 7.20 -7.36
C HIS A 306 7.46 7.75 -8.20
N PRO A 307 7.69 8.72 -9.11
CA PRO A 307 6.68 9.14 -10.07
C PRO A 307 6.35 8.03 -11.07
N LEU A 308 5.19 8.12 -11.70
CA LEU A 308 4.78 7.15 -12.72
C LEU A 308 5.63 7.30 -14.00
N THR A 309 5.89 6.17 -14.67
CA THR A 309 6.80 6.06 -15.82
C THR A 309 6.44 7.06 -16.92
N GLY A 310 5.15 7.16 -17.27
CA GLY A 310 4.69 8.11 -18.29
C GLY A 310 4.83 9.58 -17.88
N MET A 311 4.77 9.92 -16.58
CA MET A 311 5.02 11.29 -16.12
C MET A 311 6.49 11.69 -16.28
N ARG A 312 7.43 10.79 -15.94
CA ARG A 312 8.88 11.01 -16.11
C ARG A 312 9.25 11.15 -17.58
N ILE A 313 8.74 10.27 -18.44
CA ILE A 313 8.94 10.34 -19.89
C ILE A 313 8.36 11.64 -20.49
N SER A 314 7.19 12.10 -20.01
CA SER A 314 6.63 13.40 -20.39
C SER A 314 7.55 14.58 -20.01
N ALA A 315 8.10 14.56 -18.79
CA ALA A 315 9.04 15.58 -18.31
C ALA A 315 10.37 15.57 -19.09
N LEU A 316 10.93 14.39 -19.36
CA LEU A 316 12.12 14.21 -20.20
C LEU A 316 11.90 14.73 -21.63
N GLY A 317 10.72 14.49 -22.22
CA GLY A 317 10.34 15.05 -23.51
C GLY A 317 10.23 16.58 -23.49
N ASP A 318 9.81 17.18 -22.37
CA ASP A 318 9.79 18.64 -22.22
C ASP A 318 11.18 19.25 -22.00
N ILE A 319 12.11 18.54 -21.34
CA ILE A 319 13.51 18.94 -21.28
C ILE A 319 14.16 18.84 -22.67
N ALA A 320 13.90 17.76 -23.43
CA ALA A 320 14.38 17.60 -24.80
C ALA A 320 13.91 18.76 -25.70
N ARG A 321 12.62 19.09 -25.65
CA ARG A 321 12.03 20.22 -26.39
C ARG A 321 12.66 21.57 -26.00
N GLN A 322 12.90 21.82 -24.71
CA GLN A 322 13.59 23.04 -24.25
C GLN A 322 15.04 23.13 -24.76
N LYS A 323 15.72 21.99 -24.94
CA LYS A 323 17.08 21.90 -25.47
C LYS A 323 17.16 21.73 -26.99
N ALA A 324 16.03 21.81 -27.70
CA ALA A 324 15.90 21.50 -29.13
C ALA A 324 16.46 20.13 -29.55
N GLN A 325 16.46 19.16 -28.63
CA GLN A 325 16.88 17.77 -28.86
C GLN A 325 15.76 16.95 -29.50
N SER A 326 16.15 15.91 -30.26
CA SER A 326 15.21 14.94 -30.81
C SER A 326 14.65 14.02 -29.71
N PHE A 327 13.36 13.71 -29.78
CA PHE A 327 12.66 12.81 -28.85
C PHE A 327 11.56 12.03 -29.59
N PRO A 328 11.91 11.18 -30.57
CA PRO A 328 10.93 10.63 -31.51
C PRO A 328 10.18 9.42 -30.94
N ASP A 329 10.85 8.62 -30.11
CA ASP A 329 10.40 7.28 -29.75
C ASP A 329 9.20 7.32 -28.79
N TYR A 330 9.25 8.18 -27.76
CA TYR A 330 8.28 8.20 -26.67
C TYR A 330 7.55 9.55 -26.50
N ASP A 331 7.25 10.27 -27.60
CA ASP A 331 6.56 11.56 -27.48
C ASP A 331 5.06 11.43 -27.15
N LEU A 332 4.76 11.58 -25.85
CA LEU A 332 3.40 11.67 -25.33
C LEU A 332 2.60 12.86 -25.87
N LYS A 333 3.22 13.94 -26.39
CA LYS A 333 2.47 15.06 -27.00
C LYS A 333 1.96 14.67 -28.39
N ALA A 334 2.78 14.03 -29.23
CA ALA A 334 2.34 13.40 -30.47
C ALA A 334 1.29 12.30 -30.21
N ALA A 335 1.42 11.50 -29.15
CA ALA A 335 0.41 10.50 -28.76
C ALA A 335 -0.93 11.15 -28.37
N ALA A 336 -0.91 12.18 -27.52
CA ALA A 336 -2.12 12.90 -27.11
C ALA A 336 -2.86 13.53 -28.30
N GLN A 337 -2.13 14.00 -29.32
CA GLN A 337 -2.71 14.50 -30.57
C GLN A 337 -3.32 13.38 -31.43
N ARG A 338 -2.64 12.23 -31.56
CA ARG A 338 -3.14 11.05 -32.30
C ARG A 338 -4.49 10.57 -31.77
N VAL A 339 -4.61 10.38 -30.45
CA VAL A 339 -5.85 9.92 -29.80
C VAL A 339 -6.90 11.03 -29.59
N ARG A 340 -6.59 12.29 -29.96
CA ARG A 340 -7.42 13.49 -29.73
C ARG A 340 -7.84 13.65 -28.27
N LEU A 341 -6.87 13.63 -27.38
CA LEU A 341 -7.05 13.58 -25.93
C LEU A 341 -7.82 14.80 -25.37
N ASP A 342 -9.06 14.57 -24.92
CA ASP A 342 -9.87 15.58 -24.21
C ASP A 342 -9.60 15.52 -22.69
N GLN A 343 -8.85 16.49 -22.17
CA GLN A 343 -8.60 16.62 -20.73
C GLN A 343 -9.88 16.99 -19.94
N GLY A 344 -10.82 17.71 -20.55
CA GLY A 344 -12.09 18.06 -19.92
C GLY A 344 -12.96 16.83 -19.67
N ALA A 345 -13.00 15.91 -20.63
CA ALA A 345 -13.66 14.61 -20.47
C ALA A 345 -13.04 13.77 -19.34
N LEU A 346 -11.70 13.72 -19.24
CA LEU A 346 -11.00 13.01 -18.16
C LEU A 346 -11.34 13.58 -16.77
N TRP A 347 -11.39 14.91 -16.62
CA TRP A 347 -11.82 15.54 -15.38
C TRP A 347 -13.31 15.33 -15.07
N GLY A 348 -14.18 15.39 -16.09
CA GLY A 348 -15.60 15.08 -15.93
C GLY A 348 -15.85 13.65 -15.43
N GLN A 349 -15.15 12.67 -16.01
CA GLN A 349 -15.17 11.28 -15.57
C GLN A 349 -14.64 11.13 -14.14
N PHE A 350 -13.51 11.77 -13.80
CA PHE A 350 -12.97 11.74 -12.44
C PHE A 350 -13.97 12.26 -11.39
N TRP A 351 -14.64 13.39 -11.64
CA TRP A 351 -15.61 13.94 -10.69
C TRP A 351 -16.87 13.07 -10.56
N TYR A 352 -17.35 12.48 -11.66
CA TYR A 352 -18.45 11.51 -11.65
C TYR A 352 -18.09 10.27 -10.80
N GLU A 353 -16.90 9.70 -11.01
CA GLU A 353 -16.43 8.51 -10.31
C GLU A 353 -16.08 8.78 -8.85
N LEU A 354 -15.57 9.97 -8.52
CA LEU A 354 -15.42 10.42 -7.13
C LEU A 354 -16.80 10.54 -6.45
N GLY A 355 -17.83 10.99 -7.19
CA GLY A 355 -19.22 10.97 -6.73
C GLY A 355 -19.70 9.55 -6.38
N ILE A 356 -19.40 8.55 -7.22
CA ILE A 356 -19.68 7.13 -6.93
C ILE A 356 -18.99 6.68 -5.63
N LEU A 357 -17.72 7.05 -5.40
CA LEU A 357 -17.01 6.72 -4.16
C LEU A 357 -17.57 7.48 -2.94
N ALA A 358 -18.10 8.69 -3.12
CA ALA A 358 -18.62 9.53 -2.06
C ALA A 358 -20.01 9.09 -1.56
N VAL A 359 -20.86 8.48 -2.41
CA VAL A 359 -22.25 8.12 -2.06
C VAL A 359 -22.41 7.32 -0.74
N PRO A 360 -21.63 6.26 -0.47
CA PRO A 360 -21.70 5.54 0.81
C PRO A 360 -21.43 6.44 2.03
N LEU A 361 -20.40 7.29 1.95
CA LEU A 361 -20.03 8.21 3.03
C LEU A 361 -21.05 9.34 3.19
N GLY A 362 -21.57 9.87 2.08
CA GLY A 362 -22.59 10.92 2.06
C GLY A 362 -23.91 10.46 2.69
N LEU A 363 -24.35 9.23 2.42
CA LEU A 363 -25.55 8.66 3.05
C LEU A 363 -25.34 8.39 4.54
N ALA A 364 -24.17 7.89 4.95
CA ALA A 364 -23.82 7.75 6.36
C ALA A 364 -23.80 9.10 7.10
N LEU A 365 -23.21 10.13 6.49
CA LEU A 365 -23.16 11.48 7.04
C LEU A 365 -24.55 12.12 7.13
N LEU A 366 -25.41 11.91 6.12
CA LEU A 366 -26.80 12.36 6.16
C LEU A 366 -27.58 11.67 7.30
N ALA A 367 -27.43 10.36 7.49
CA ALA A 367 -28.05 9.64 8.60
C ALA A 367 -27.55 10.14 9.97
N ALA A 368 -26.27 10.49 10.09
CA ALA A 368 -25.70 11.09 11.31
C ALA A 368 -26.26 12.50 11.59
N LEU A 369 -26.35 13.36 10.57
CA LEU A 369 -26.91 14.70 10.68
C LEU A 369 -28.41 14.69 11.03
N LEU A 370 -29.14 13.67 10.57
CA LEU A 370 -30.54 13.41 10.93
C LEU A 370 -30.69 12.70 12.29
N GLY A 371 -29.64 12.67 13.13
CA GLY A 371 -29.64 12.06 14.47
C GLY A 371 -29.89 10.55 14.49
N SER A 372 -29.89 9.89 13.33
CA SER A 372 -30.29 8.50 13.16
C SER A 372 -29.12 7.53 13.34
N TRP A 373 -28.42 7.66 14.48
CA TRP A 373 -27.17 6.94 14.77
C TRP A 373 -27.18 5.42 14.51
N PRO A 374 -28.24 4.65 14.85
CA PRO A 374 -28.30 3.21 14.53
C PRO A 374 -28.33 2.88 13.02
N LEU A 375 -28.73 3.85 12.19
CA LEU A 375 -28.89 3.69 10.74
C LEU A 375 -27.67 4.18 9.94
N ILE A 376 -26.66 4.79 10.55
CA ILE A 376 -25.42 5.20 9.86
C ILE A 376 -24.77 4.02 9.09
N PRO A 377 -24.64 2.79 9.66
CA PRO A 377 -24.09 1.65 8.93
C PRO A 377 -25.01 1.18 7.79
N ALA A 378 -26.33 1.15 8.00
CA ALA A 378 -27.30 0.82 6.97
C ALA A 378 -27.25 1.81 5.80
N ALA A 379 -27.14 3.11 6.07
CA ALA A 379 -27.07 4.15 5.04
C ALA A 379 -25.78 4.03 4.20
N ALA A 380 -24.63 3.74 4.82
CA ALA A 380 -23.41 3.40 4.09
C ALA A 380 -23.60 2.16 3.20
N ALA A 381 -24.15 1.08 3.76
CA ALA A 381 -24.40 -0.17 3.06
C ALA A 381 -25.39 -0.02 1.88
N ILE A 382 -26.44 0.79 2.02
CA ILE A 382 -27.34 1.18 0.93
C ILE A 382 -26.55 1.90 -0.17
N GLY A 383 -25.66 2.83 0.19
CA GLY A 383 -24.80 3.50 -0.79
C GLY A 383 -23.83 2.54 -1.50
N VAL A 384 -23.31 1.52 -0.82
CA VAL A 384 -22.50 0.47 -1.45
C VAL A 384 -23.35 -0.31 -2.46
N LEU A 385 -24.58 -0.71 -2.11
CA LEU A 385 -25.49 -1.43 -3.02
C LEU A 385 -25.89 -0.58 -4.24
N VAL A 386 -26.30 0.67 -4.04
CA VAL A 386 -26.69 1.60 -5.12
C VAL A 386 -25.54 1.85 -6.11
N THR A 387 -24.30 1.87 -5.63
CA THR A 387 -23.12 2.10 -6.48
C THR A 387 -22.55 0.84 -7.13
N LEU A 388 -22.99 -0.37 -6.75
CA LEU A 388 -22.53 -1.62 -7.40
C LEU A 388 -22.80 -1.67 -8.91
N PRO A 389 -24.02 -1.41 -9.44
CA PRO A 389 -24.26 -1.45 -10.88
C PRO A 389 -23.51 -0.36 -11.66
N LEU A 390 -23.12 0.74 -11.01
CA LEU A 390 -22.28 1.78 -11.61
C LEU A 390 -20.81 1.33 -11.70
N ARG A 391 -20.31 0.64 -10.67
CA ARG A 391 -18.93 0.13 -10.58
C ARG A 391 -18.70 -1.16 -11.39
N TYR A 392 -19.77 -1.92 -11.65
CA TYR A 392 -19.79 -3.16 -12.42
C TYR A 392 -20.95 -3.13 -13.45
N PRO A 393 -20.85 -2.30 -14.51
CA PRO A 393 -21.93 -2.14 -15.49
C PRO A 393 -22.26 -3.47 -16.18
N SER A 394 -23.56 -3.72 -16.35
CA SER A 394 -24.10 -4.85 -17.10
C SER A 394 -24.23 -4.54 -18.59
N GLY A 395 -24.30 -5.59 -19.41
CA GLY A 395 -24.36 -5.52 -20.86
C GLY A 395 -23.55 -6.64 -21.51
N ASP A 396 -23.38 -6.54 -22.83
CA ASP A 396 -22.56 -7.47 -23.61
C ASP A 396 -21.09 -7.07 -23.60
N ALA A 397 -20.22 -8.06 -23.36
CA ALA A 397 -18.79 -7.85 -23.33
C ALA A 397 -18.24 -7.70 -24.76
N ARG A 398 -17.68 -6.52 -25.07
CA ARG A 398 -17.12 -6.26 -26.39
C ARG A 398 -15.80 -7.04 -26.57
N PRO A 399 -15.60 -7.74 -27.70
CA PRO A 399 -14.29 -8.23 -28.08
C PRO A 399 -13.31 -7.07 -28.20
N VAL A 400 -12.19 -7.15 -27.47
CA VAL A 400 -11.10 -6.18 -27.44
C VAL A 400 -9.78 -6.92 -27.27
N THR A 401 -8.67 -6.21 -27.38
CA THR A 401 -7.33 -6.70 -27.03
C THR A 401 -6.80 -6.06 -25.74
N VAL A 402 -5.71 -6.60 -25.19
CA VAL A 402 -4.98 -5.97 -24.07
C VAL A 402 -4.52 -4.57 -24.48
N ALA A 403 -3.94 -4.40 -25.68
CA ALA A 403 -3.55 -3.08 -26.18
C ALA A 403 -4.72 -2.08 -26.26
N ASP A 404 -5.92 -2.48 -26.70
CA ASP A 404 -7.12 -1.61 -26.74
C ASP A 404 -7.60 -1.16 -25.34
N LEU A 405 -7.22 -1.89 -24.29
CA LEU A 405 -7.52 -1.56 -22.89
C LEU A 405 -6.42 -0.69 -22.28
N MET A 406 -5.16 -0.95 -22.61
CA MET A 406 -4.01 -0.23 -22.06
C MET A 406 -3.77 1.12 -22.74
N THR A 407 -4.02 1.27 -24.05
CA THR A 407 -3.94 2.57 -24.76
C THR A 407 -5.08 3.52 -24.43
N ASN A 408 -6.09 3.10 -23.65
CA ASN A 408 -7.22 3.94 -23.27
C ASN A 408 -6.85 4.94 -22.14
N PRO A 409 -6.72 6.26 -22.41
CA PRO A 409 -6.42 7.24 -21.36
C PRO A 409 -7.58 7.44 -20.38
N ALA A 410 -8.82 7.16 -20.81
CA ALA A 410 -10.05 7.23 -20.02
C ALA A 410 -10.33 5.92 -19.24
N ALA A 411 -9.30 5.13 -18.95
CA ALA A 411 -9.41 4.00 -18.04
C ALA A 411 -9.67 4.48 -16.59
N SER A 412 -10.24 3.61 -15.75
CA SER A 412 -10.69 3.94 -14.40
C SER A 412 -10.35 2.85 -13.37
N PRO A 413 -10.02 3.20 -12.11
CA PRO A 413 -9.96 2.28 -10.98
C PRO A 413 -11.35 2.03 -10.34
N VAL A 414 -12.36 2.86 -10.64
CA VAL A 414 -13.69 2.85 -10.00
C VAL A 414 -14.74 2.14 -10.85
N VAL A 415 -14.86 2.50 -12.13
CA VAL A 415 -15.87 1.99 -13.06
C VAL A 415 -15.23 0.96 -14.00
N GLY A 416 -15.72 -0.27 -13.93
CA GLY A 416 -15.19 -1.36 -14.75
C GLY A 416 -15.67 -1.31 -16.20
N ARG A 417 -14.75 -1.25 -17.17
CA ARG A 417 -15.07 -1.38 -18.61
C ARG A 417 -15.26 -2.87 -18.95
N LEU A 418 -16.48 -3.29 -19.23
CA LEU A 418 -16.79 -4.68 -19.57
C LEU A 418 -16.12 -5.07 -20.91
N ALA A 419 -15.32 -6.14 -20.88
CA ALA A 419 -14.42 -6.55 -21.94
C ALA A 419 -14.42 -8.08 -22.13
N GLN A 420 -14.17 -8.54 -23.36
CA GLN A 420 -13.86 -9.92 -23.68
C GLN A 420 -12.52 -9.99 -24.43
N LEU A 421 -11.52 -10.58 -23.78
CA LEU A 421 -10.22 -10.93 -24.38
C LEU A 421 -10.27 -12.36 -24.92
N THR A 422 -9.47 -12.66 -25.94
CA THR A 422 -9.35 -14.01 -26.54
C THR A 422 -7.87 -14.37 -26.66
N GLY A 423 -7.50 -15.50 -26.07
CA GLY A 423 -6.11 -15.82 -25.73
C GLY A 423 -6.05 -16.88 -24.63
N LYS A 424 -5.00 -16.87 -23.81
CA LYS A 424 -4.58 -18.01 -22.99
C LYS A 424 -4.08 -17.58 -21.61
N ALA A 425 -4.46 -18.32 -20.56
CA ALA A 425 -3.86 -18.13 -19.24
C ALA A 425 -2.47 -18.80 -19.22
N ILE A 426 -1.41 -18.01 -19.10
CA ILE A 426 -0.02 -18.50 -19.21
C ILE A 426 0.62 -18.83 -17.85
N GLY A 427 0.20 -18.16 -16.79
CA GLY A 427 0.78 -18.32 -15.46
C GLY A 427 -0.09 -17.73 -14.35
N ARG A 428 0.42 -17.72 -13.12
CA ARG A 428 -0.20 -17.02 -11.97
C ARG A 428 0.31 -15.59 -11.90
N ALA A 429 -0.51 -14.66 -11.42
CA ALA A 429 -0.12 -13.26 -11.26
C ALA A 429 0.92 -13.02 -10.14
N ASN A 430 1.10 -13.98 -9.24
CA ASN A 430 2.09 -13.94 -8.17
C ASN A 430 2.92 -15.24 -8.23
N PRO A 431 4.14 -15.21 -8.79
CA PRO A 431 5.02 -16.38 -8.89
C PRO A 431 5.31 -17.01 -7.52
N GLY A 432 5.61 -18.31 -7.49
CA GLY A 432 5.79 -19.08 -6.26
C GLY A 432 4.51 -19.36 -5.46
N PHE A 433 3.45 -18.55 -5.54
CA PHE A 433 2.22 -18.76 -4.77
C PHE A 433 1.33 -19.87 -5.37
N ILE A 434 1.58 -21.12 -4.97
CA ILE A 434 0.90 -22.34 -5.46
C ILE A 434 -0.62 -22.32 -5.29
N ALA A 435 -1.16 -21.51 -4.37
CA ALA A 435 -2.60 -21.35 -4.18
C ALA A 435 -3.19 -20.07 -4.81
N GLY A 436 -2.40 -19.30 -5.57
CA GLY A 436 -2.82 -18.04 -6.17
C GLY A 436 -3.91 -18.20 -7.23
N GLU A 437 -5.02 -17.52 -7.00
CA GLU A 437 -6.24 -17.52 -7.79
C GLU A 437 -6.13 -16.66 -9.06
N ASP A 438 -5.37 -15.57 -8.99
CA ASP A 438 -5.15 -14.64 -10.09
C ASP A 438 -4.19 -15.20 -11.15
N VAL A 439 -4.53 -15.00 -12.43
CA VAL A 439 -3.75 -15.49 -13.57
C VAL A 439 -3.24 -14.35 -14.45
N ILE A 440 -2.05 -14.55 -15.05
CA ILE A 440 -1.62 -13.74 -16.20
C ILE A 440 -2.27 -14.32 -17.45
N TYR A 441 -3.07 -13.50 -18.12
CA TYR A 441 -3.75 -13.82 -19.37
C TYR A 441 -3.03 -13.11 -20.53
N GLN A 442 -2.57 -13.90 -21.49
CA GLN A 442 -1.93 -13.45 -22.72
C GLN A 442 -2.95 -13.42 -23.85
N ASP A 443 -3.02 -12.33 -24.60
CA ASP A 443 -3.69 -12.30 -25.90
C ASP A 443 -2.68 -12.05 -27.03
N LYS A 444 -3.17 -11.87 -28.26
CA LYS A 444 -2.32 -11.58 -29.44
C LYS A 444 -1.57 -10.25 -29.40
N THR A 445 -1.84 -9.40 -28.41
CA THR A 445 -1.16 -8.12 -28.19
C THR A 445 -0.28 -8.19 -26.96
N GLY A 446 -0.78 -8.58 -25.78
CA GLY A 446 -0.05 -8.41 -24.53
C GLY A 446 -0.51 -9.28 -23.37
N LEU A 447 0.04 -8.97 -22.20
CA LEU A 447 -0.23 -9.65 -20.94
C LEU A 447 -1.09 -8.77 -20.01
N ILE A 448 -2.04 -9.38 -19.30
CA ILE A 448 -2.84 -8.69 -18.28
C ILE A 448 -3.18 -9.60 -17.11
N THR A 449 -3.24 -9.04 -15.90
CA THR A 449 -3.71 -9.76 -14.71
C THR A 449 -5.23 -9.93 -14.74
N ALA A 450 -5.69 -11.17 -14.58
CA ALA A 450 -7.09 -11.50 -14.35
C ALA A 450 -7.32 -11.76 -12.85
N ASP A 451 -8.01 -10.83 -12.21
CA ASP A 451 -8.42 -10.85 -10.80
C ASP A 451 -9.58 -11.85 -10.64
N PHE A 452 -9.40 -12.92 -9.85
CA PHE A 452 -10.42 -13.94 -9.61
C PHE A 452 -10.97 -13.87 -8.19
N ARG A 453 -12.30 -13.88 -8.06
CA ARG A 453 -12.97 -13.84 -6.75
C ARG A 453 -14.13 -14.83 -6.70
N SER A 454 -14.13 -15.72 -5.72
CA SER A 454 -15.15 -16.74 -5.49
C SER A 454 -16.28 -16.24 -4.58
N MET A 455 -17.38 -16.98 -4.57
CA MET A 455 -18.50 -16.75 -3.65
C MET A 455 -18.15 -17.03 -2.18
N LEU A 456 -17.16 -17.90 -1.91
CA LEU A 456 -16.71 -18.22 -0.55
C LEU A 456 -15.60 -17.28 -0.06
N GLY A 457 -15.20 -16.28 -0.86
CA GLY A 457 -14.07 -15.40 -0.55
C GLY A 457 -12.78 -16.21 -0.40
N PHE A 458 -11.85 -15.73 0.44
CA PHE A 458 -10.49 -16.26 0.57
C PHE A 458 -10.38 -17.80 0.61
N ILE A 459 -11.29 -18.50 1.28
CA ILE A 459 -11.31 -19.98 1.34
C ILE A 459 -11.60 -20.61 -0.03
N GLY A 460 -12.57 -20.06 -0.78
CA GLY A 460 -12.87 -20.50 -2.13
C GLY A 460 -11.88 -20.00 -3.18
N ASP A 461 -11.21 -18.87 -2.90
CA ASP A 461 -10.16 -18.30 -3.74
C ASP A 461 -8.92 -19.21 -3.69
N LEU A 462 -8.45 -19.52 -2.48
CA LEU A 462 -7.40 -20.52 -2.21
C LEU A 462 -7.71 -21.89 -2.85
N PHE A 463 -8.96 -22.37 -2.74
CA PHE A 463 -9.38 -23.64 -3.35
C PHE A 463 -9.47 -23.57 -4.89
N ALA A 464 -9.87 -22.43 -5.45
CA ALA A 464 -9.86 -22.21 -6.89
C ALA A 464 -8.43 -22.15 -7.42
N GLY A 465 -7.55 -21.38 -6.79
CA GLY A 465 -6.12 -21.30 -7.12
C GLY A 465 -5.40 -22.64 -6.99
N TRP A 466 -5.72 -23.46 -5.98
CA TRP A 466 -5.11 -24.78 -5.83
C TRP A 466 -5.66 -25.83 -6.81
N ARG A 467 -6.98 -25.92 -7.03
CA ARG A 467 -7.62 -27.07 -7.71
C ARG A 467 -8.33 -26.77 -9.04
N ARG A 468 -8.66 -25.50 -9.33
CA ARG A 468 -9.35 -25.10 -10.57
C ARG A 468 -8.42 -24.41 -11.55
N VAL A 469 -7.77 -23.33 -11.13
CA VAL A 469 -6.86 -22.51 -11.95
C VAL A 469 -5.82 -23.34 -12.71
N PRO A 470 -5.14 -24.36 -12.13
CA PRO A 470 -4.14 -25.16 -12.85
C PRO A 470 -4.69 -25.90 -14.08
N LYS A 471 -6.01 -26.11 -14.18
CA LYS A 471 -6.64 -26.73 -15.36
C LYS A 471 -6.77 -25.76 -16.54
N HIS A 472 -6.84 -24.46 -16.25
CA HIS A 472 -7.01 -23.40 -17.24
C HIS A 472 -5.65 -22.81 -17.67
N LEU A 473 -4.60 -22.98 -16.85
CA LEU A 473 -3.23 -22.65 -17.25
C LEU A 473 -2.82 -23.48 -18.48
N GLY A 474 -2.11 -22.83 -19.40
CA GLY A 474 -1.69 -23.41 -20.67
C GLY A 474 -2.78 -23.51 -21.74
N GLN A 475 -4.04 -23.20 -21.41
CA GLN A 475 -5.20 -23.41 -22.30
C GLN A 475 -5.67 -22.14 -23.01
N ASP A 476 -6.00 -22.27 -24.29
CA ASP A 476 -6.68 -21.25 -25.06
C ASP A 476 -8.16 -21.12 -24.65
N GLY A 477 -8.69 -19.91 -24.82
CA GLY A 477 -10.01 -19.56 -24.34
C GLY A 477 -10.40 -18.09 -24.52
N LYS A 478 -11.35 -17.66 -23.68
CA LYS A 478 -11.88 -16.30 -23.62
C LYS A 478 -12.03 -15.86 -22.16
N LEU A 479 -11.38 -14.74 -21.81
CA LEU A 479 -11.55 -14.06 -20.53
C LEU A 479 -12.60 -12.95 -20.69
N THR A 480 -13.71 -13.05 -19.95
CA THR A 480 -14.74 -12.02 -19.88
C THR A 480 -14.77 -11.42 -18.47
N GLY A 481 -14.72 -10.09 -18.39
CA GLY A 481 -14.66 -9.39 -17.10
C GLY A 481 -14.70 -7.88 -17.24
N TRP A 482 -14.47 -7.19 -16.13
CA TRP A 482 -14.45 -5.73 -16.06
C TRP A 482 -13.00 -5.24 -15.94
N PHE A 483 -12.49 -4.65 -17.02
CA PHE A 483 -11.19 -3.98 -17.03
C PHE A 483 -11.21 -2.74 -16.13
N ARG A 484 -10.13 -2.55 -15.37
CA ARG A 484 -9.83 -1.37 -14.58
C ARG A 484 -8.33 -1.05 -14.65
N ARG A 485 -7.97 0.21 -14.39
CA ARG A 485 -6.58 0.66 -14.35
C ARG A 485 -6.28 1.43 -13.06
N GLY A 486 -5.33 0.89 -12.29
CA GLY A 486 -4.68 1.54 -11.15
C GLY A 486 -3.29 2.03 -11.56
N MET A 487 -2.25 1.63 -10.81
CA MET A 487 -0.85 1.71 -11.29
C MET A 487 -0.58 0.79 -12.50
N GLY A 488 -1.54 -0.06 -12.86
CA GLY A 488 -1.55 -0.89 -14.06
C GLY A 488 -2.94 -1.44 -14.35
N GLY A 489 -3.06 -2.12 -15.49
CA GLY A 489 -4.30 -2.73 -15.95
C GLY A 489 -4.58 -4.10 -15.33
N TYR A 490 -5.84 -4.35 -14.99
CA TYR A 490 -6.31 -5.67 -14.56
C TYR A 490 -7.78 -5.88 -14.96
N VAL A 491 -8.15 -7.14 -15.20
CA VAL A 491 -9.53 -7.53 -15.51
C VAL A 491 -10.12 -8.24 -14.31
N ILE A 492 -11.11 -7.64 -13.67
CA ILE A 492 -11.91 -8.33 -12.65
C ILE A 492 -12.76 -9.37 -13.36
N THR A 493 -12.45 -10.65 -13.14
CA THR A 493 -13.07 -11.78 -13.84
C THR A 493 -14.57 -11.81 -13.58
N LYS A 494 -15.35 -12.03 -14.64
CA LYS A 494 -16.74 -12.50 -14.58
C LYS A 494 -16.76 -14.00 -14.85
N GLU A 495 -16.17 -14.39 -15.99
CA GLU A 495 -15.88 -15.78 -16.32
C GLU A 495 -14.69 -15.91 -17.28
N MET A 496 -13.92 -16.99 -17.12
CA MET A 496 -12.92 -17.43 -18.08
C MET A 496 -13.36 -18.79 -18.63
N ASN A 497 -13.61 -18.85 -19.93
CA ASN A 497 -13.95 -20.07 -20.65
C ASN A 497 -12.70 -20.58 -21.36
N SER A 498 -12.29 -21.83 -21.15
CA SER A 498 -11.17 -22.46 -21.86
C SER A 498 -11.54 -23.86 -22.36
N THR A 499 -10.66 -24.50 -23.12
CA THR A 499 -10.76 -25.93 -23.49
C THR A 499 -11.07 -26.85 -22.30
N ALA A 500 -10.49 -26.59 -21.13
CA ALA A 500 -10.74 -27.30 -19.87
C ALA A 500 -12.04 -26.93 -19.13
N GLY A 501 -12.93 -26.15 -19.75
CA GLY A 501 -14.21 -25.71 -19.19
C GLY A 501 -14.19 -24.28 -18.61
N THR A 502 -15.24 -23.93 -17.85
CA THR A 502 -15.47 -22.56 -17.35
C THR A 502 -15.06 -22.37 -15.89
N LEU A 503 -14.29 -21.31 -15.64
CA LEU A 503 -14.06 -20.72 -14.32
C LEU A 503 -14.97 -19.49 -14.17
N ARG A 504 -15.90 -19.48 -13.20
CA ARG A 504 -16.81 -18.35 -12.92
C ARG A 504 -16.47 -17.69 -11.60
N ALA A 505 -16.48 -16.36 -11.59
CA ALA A 505 -16.22 -15.51 -10.44
C ALA A 505 -17.51 -14.79 -9.98
N GLN A 506 -17.47 -14.20 -8.78
CA GLN A 506 -18.56 -13.45 -8.16
C GLN A 506 -18.03 -12.19 -7.42
N PRO A 507 -17.36 -11.26 -8.14
CA PRO A 507 -16.47 -10.24 -7.53
C PRO A 507 -17.14 -9.19 -6.64
N TYR A 508 -18.46 -9.03 -6.73
CA TYR A 508 -19.24 -8.14 -5.87
C TYR A 508 -20.17 -8.89 -4.88
N PHE A 509 -20.14 -10.22 -4.82
CA PHE A 509 -21.03 -10.98 -3.94
C PHE A 509 -20.86 -10.59 -2.47
N TRP A 510 -19.62 -10.56 -1.95
CA TRP A 510 -19.37 -10.15 -0.57
C TRP A 510 -19.68 -8.68 -0.31
N GLN A 511 -19.49 -7.79 -1.29
CA GLN A 511 -19.89 -6.38 -1.17
C GLN A 511 -21.41 -6.25 -0.99
N ALA A 512 -22.19 -7.02 -1.72
CA ALA A 512 -23.64 -7.05 -1.59
C ALA A 512 -24.10 -7.77 -0.30
N ALA A 513 -23.57 -8.95 -0.01
CA ALA A 513 -23.95 -9.77 1.13
C ALA A 513 -23.64 -9.07 2.47
N VAL A 514 -22.44 -8.50 2.64
CA VAL A 514 -22.10 -7.72 3.85
C VAL A 514 -23.01 -6.50 3.97
N SER A 515 -23.32 -5.82 2.87
CA SER A 515 -24.23 -4.66 2.91
C SER A 515 -25.64 -5.05 3.36
N VAL A 516 -26.20 -6.16 2.85
CA VAL A 516 -27.51 -6.66 3.28
C VAL A 516 -27.50 -7.08 4.76
N VAL A 517 -26.44 -7.75 5.23
CA VAL A 517 -26.29 -8.12 6.65
C VAL A 517 -26.18 -6.89 7.55
N VAL A 518 -25.39 -5.88 7.16
CA VAL A 518 -25.26 -4.62 7.91
C VAL A 518 -26.59 -3.87 7.99
N ILE A 519 -27.35 -3.80 6.90
CA ILE A 519 -28.70 -3.21 6.88
C ILE A 519 -29.62 -3.99 7.83
N ALA A 520 -29.65 -5.32 7.76
CA ALA A 520 -30.49 -6.15 8.63
C ALA A 520 -30.15 -5.99 10.11
N VAL A 521 -28.86 -5.99 10.47
CA VAL A 521 -28.40 -5.78 11.85
C VAL A 521 -28.73 -4.37 12.35
N SER A 522 -28.52 -3.33 11.55
CA SER A 522 -28.93 -1.96 11.89
C SER A 522 -30.45 -1.82 12.08
N MET A 523 -31.27 -2.49 11.27
CA MET A 523 -32.73 -2.49 11.42
C MET A 523 -33.18 -3.23 12.69
N VAL A 524 -32.57 -4.37 13.01
CA VAL A 524 -32.82 -5.08 14.28
C VAL A 524 -32.38 -4.24 15.48
N ALA A 525 -31.23 -3.56 15.40
CA ALA A 525 -30.75 -2.65 16.44
C ALA A 525 -31.68 -1.44 16.64
N LEU A 526 -32.23 -0.87 15.56
CA LEU A 526 -33.23 0.20 15.63
C LEU A 526 -34.50 -0.29 16.35
N LEU A 527 -35.05 -1.43 15.93
CA LEU A 527 -36.26 -2.01 16.53
C LEU A 527 -36.05 -2.34 18.03
N ALA A 528 -34.95 -3.00 18.38
CA ALA A 528 -34.58 -3.27 19.78
C ALA A 528 -34.40 -1.97 20.59
N GLY A 529 -33.80 -0.94 19.99
CA GLY A 529 -33.65 0.39 20.59
C GLY A 529 -35.00 1.04 20.93
N THR A 530 -35.97 1.01 20.00
CA THR A 530 -37.31 1.58 20.23
C THR A 530 -38.05 0.91 21.40
N GLY A 531 -37.84 -0.39 21.62
CA GLY A 531 -38.42 -1.12 22.76
C GLY A 531 -37.90 -0.64 24.14
N ASN A 532 -36.64 -0.21 24.21
CA ASN A 532 -36.08 0.38 25.43
C ASN A 532 -36.52 1.84 25.60
N VAL A 533 -36.60 2.63 24.52
CA VAL A 533 -37.11 4.01 24.57
C VAL A 533 -38.57 4.05 25.05
N ALA A 534 -39.44 3.17 24.55
CA ALA A 534 -40.84 3.10 24.98
C ALA A 534 -40.99 2.85 26.50
N ARG A 535 -40.15 1.99 27.07
CA ARG A 535 -40.09 1.75 28.53
C ARG A 535 -39.51 2.93 29.29
N GLN A 536 -38.46 3.56 28.76
CA GLN A 536 -37.78 4.69 29.41
C GLN A 536 -38.62 5.98 29.42
N PHE A 537 -39.62 6.10 28.53
CA PHE A 537 -40.62 7.17 28.50
C PHE A 537 -42.02 6.74 29.00
N GLY A 538 -42.13 5.59 29.67
CA GLY A 538 -43.31 5.25 30.49
C GLY A 538 -44.60 4.89 29.74
N TYR A 539 -44.53 4.51 28.46
CA TYR A 539 -45.71 4.03 27.72
C TYR A 539 -46.01 2.56 28.04
N GLU A 540 -46.57 2.30 29.22
CA GLU A 540 -47.26 1.05 29.51
C GLU A 540 -48.49 0.91 28.61
N THR A 541 -48.71 -0.28 28.03
CA THR A 541 -49.91 -0.55 27.23
C THR A 541 -51.11 -0.75 28.14
N HIS A 542 -52.26 -0.20 27.74
CA HIS A 542 -53.50 -0.05 28.53
C HIS A 542 -54.12 -1.34 29.13
N HIS A 543 -53.52 -2.51 28.91
CA HIS A 543 -54.02 -3.82 29.37
C HIS A 543 -53.61 -4.18 30.81
N ASP A 544 -52.45 -3.72 31.31
CA ASP A 544 -51.98 -4.13 32.65
C ASP A 544 -52.62 -3.36 33.80
N THR A 545 -53.04 -2.10 33.58
CA THR A 545 -53.73 -1.27 34.60
C THR A 545 -54.98 -1.95 35.17
N GLN A 546 -55.82 -2.58 34.32
CA GLN A 546 -57.02 -3.27 34.79
C GLN A 546 -56.74 -4.53 35.61
N ARG A 547 -55.54 -5.15 35.48
CA ARG A 547 -55.16 -6.31 36.31
C ARG A 547 -54.78 -5.90 37.74
N GLN A 548 -54.17 -4.73 37.92
CA GLN A 548 -53.77 -4.27 39.26
C GLN A 548 -54.97 -3.74 40.08
N GLU A 549 -55.88 -2.97 39.46
CA GLU A 549 -57.05 -2.43 40.16
C GLU A 549 -57.99 -3.54 40.67
N HIS A 550 -58.23 -4.57 39.86
CA HIS A 550 -59.06 -5.73 40.26
C HIS A 550 -58.49 -6.51 41.46
N HIS A 551 -57.17 -6.53 41.64
CA HIS A 551 -56.54 -7.12 42.83
C HIS A 551 -56.59 -6.21 44.05
N ARG A 552 -56.52 -4.89 43.87
CA ARG A 552 -56.48 -3.91 44.97
C ARG A 552 -57.83 -3.77 45.67
N HIS A 553 -58.95 -3.79 44.92
CA HIS A 553 -60.29 -3.69 45.50
C HIS A 553 -60.77 -4.91 46.31
N ARG A 554 -60.08 -6.05 46.24
CA ARG A 554 -60.53 -7.32 46.86
C ARG A 554 -59.98 -7.60 48.27
N ARG A 555 -59.32 -6.63 48.91
CA ARG A 555 -58.56 -6.84 50.17
C ARG A 555 -58.93 -5.93 51.37
N THR A 556 -59.97 -5.11 51.30
CA THR A 556 -60.24 -4.08 52.33
C THR A 556 -61.68 -4.05 52.88
N VAL A 557 -62.17 -5.16 53.45
CA VAL A 557 -63.35 -5.17 54.35
C VAL A 557 -63.18 -6.18 55.50
N LYS A 558 -63.26 -5.67 56.74
CA LYS A 558 -63.45 -6.35 58.05
C LYS A 558 -62.41 -7.36 58.61
N ALA A 559 -62.02 -7.06 59.86
CA ALA A 559 -61.53 -7.94 60.92
C ALA A 559 -62.69 -8.18 61.95
N PRO A 560 -62.53 -8.81 63.15
CA PRO A 560 -61.36 -9.41 63.84
C PRO A 560 -61.60 -10.93 64.11
N ASP A 561 -61.15 -11.68 65.14
CA ASP A 561 -60.44 -11.51 66.44
C ASP A 561 -59.89 -12.90 66.89
N SER A 562 -59.24 -13.21 68.04
CA SER A 562 -58.77 -12.48 69.25
C SER A 562 -57.76 -13.34 70.07
N SER A 563 -56.68 -12.74 70.62
CA SER A 563 -55.86 -13.22 71.78
C SER A 563 -55.07 -14.57 71.64
N VAL A 564 -54.01 -14.90 72.40
CA VAL A 564 -53.46 -14.42 73.70
C VAL A 564 -51.91 -14.22 73.64
N THR A 565 -51.36 -13.45 74.59
CA THR A 565 -49.96 -12.95 74.81
C THR A 565 -49.13 -13.82 75.79
N PRO A 566 -47.91 -13.45 76.31
CA PRO A 566 -46.93 -12.36 76.03
C PRO A 566 -45.59 -12.94 75.45
N ASP A 567 -44.31 -12.51 75.58
CA ASP A 567 -43.48 -11.48 76.29
C ASP A 567 -42.37 -10.96 75.28
N GLU A 568 -41.40 -10.03 75.43
CA GLU A 568 -40.59 -9.37 76.49
C GLU A 568 -39.47 -10.24 77.15
N ALA A 569 -38.18 -9.83 77.37
CA ALA A 569 -37.28 -8.75 76.87
C ALA A 569 -35.78 -9.15 77.23
N ASP A 570 -34.63 -8.47 77.01
CA ASP A 570 -34.22 -7.15 76.45
C ASP A 570 -32.73 -7.17 75.90
N THR A 571 -31.83 -6.25 76.34
CA THR A 571 -30.43 -5.95 75.91
C THR A 571 -29.36 -6.35 76.96
N ALA A 572 -28.01 -6.40 76.77
CA ALA A 572 -27.09 -6.55 75.61
C ALA A 572 -25.60 -6.76 76.07
N THR A 573 -24.74 -7.38 75.21
CA THR A 573 -23.22 -7.38 75.21
C THR A 573 -22.43 -7.96 76.41
N PRO A 574 -21.09 -8.25 76.35
CA PRO A 574 -20.10 -8.37 75.24
C PRO A 574 -19.30 -9.73 75.25
N GLU A 575 -18.03 -9.75 74.76
CA GLU A 575 -16.97 -10.80 74.89
C GLU A 575 -17.13 -12.16 74.13
N GLU A 576 -16.09 -12.94 73.78
CA GLU A 576 -14.71 -12.64 73.30
C GLU A 576 -14.17 -13.79 72.40
N ASN A 577 -13.10 -13.50 71.64
CA ASN A 577 -12.11 -14.33 70.91
C ASN A 577 -12.13 -15.90 70.98
N SER A 578 -12.01 -16.60 69.83
CA SER A 578 -11.13 -17.79 69.66
C SER A 578 -11.11 -18.42 68.23
N THR A 579 -9.98 -19.04 67.87
CA THR A 579 -9.81 -20.06 66.80
C THR A 579 -9.06 -21.26 67.37
N PRO A 580 -9.27 -22.49 66.84
CA PRO A 580 -8.35 -23.11 65.86
C PRO A 580 -9.15 -23.65 64.62
N SER A 581 -8.80 -24.63 63.78
CA SER A 581 -7.78 -25.70 63.79
C SER A 581 -7.34 -26.12 62.37
N GLU A 582 -6.42 -27.09 62.29
CA GLU A 582 -5.89 -27.78 61.11
C GLU A 582 -6.88 -28.87 60.56
N GLU A 583 -6.73 -29.47 59.37
CA GLU A 583 -5.80 -30.58 59.06
C GLU A 583 -5.65 -30.86 57.54
N GLY A 584 -4.41 -31.21 57.12
CA GLY A 584 -4.03 -32.07 55.96
C GLY A 584 -4.37 -31.65 54.51
N GLU A 585 -3.66 -32.11 53.46
CA GLU A 585 -2.28 -32.65 53.30
C GLU A 585 -1.88 -32.53 51.80
N PRO A 586 -0.59 -32.66 51.39
CA PRO A 586 -0.09 -31.89 50.24
C PRO A 586 0.70 -32.66 49.12
N TYR A 587 1.23 -31.86 48.17
CA TYR A 587 2.36 -32.09 47.24
C TYR A 587 2.17 -32.82 45.87
N PRO A 588 2.87 -32.36 44.79
CA PRO A 588 3.07 -33.03 43.48
C PRO A 588 4.57 -33.48 43.36
N PRO A 589 5.34 -33.46 42.22
CA PRO A 589 5.08 -33.41 40.76
C PRO A 589 5.90 -34.46 39.93
N GLN A 590 6.14 -34.20 38.62
CA GLN A 590 7.12 -34.86 37.71
C GLN A 590 6.72 -36.26 37.18
N GLU A 591 7.25 -36.81 36.07
CA GLU A 591 8.44 -36.52 35.23
C GLU A 591 8.14 -36.47 33.69
N GLN A 592 9.14 -36.10 32.88
CA GLN A 592 9.25 -36.51 31.45
C GLN A 592 10.09 -37.80 31.36
N PRO A 593 9.97 -38.62 30.29
CA PRO A 593 11.04 -38.54 29.27
C PRO A 593 10.64 -38.85 27.81
N GLN A 594 11.57 -38.49 26.92
CA GLN A 594 11.70 -38.77 25.46
C GLN A 594 10.99 -37.80 24.50
#